data_AF-A0A2L1KDE6-F1
#
_entry.id   AF-A0A2L1KDE6-F1
#
_cell.length_a   1.000
_cell.length_b   1.000
_cell.length_c   1.000
_cell.angle_alpha   90.00
_cell.angle_beta   90.00
_cell.angle_gamma   90.00
#
_symmetry.space_group_name_H-M   'P 1'
#
loop_
_entity.id
_entity.type
_entity.pdbx_description
1 polymer ?
#
loop_
_entity_poly.entity_id
_entity_poly.type
_entity_poly.pdbx_seq_one_letter_code
_entity_poly.pdbx_strand_id
1 'polypeptide(L)'
;MSFPRTIEEECRELIPTLDKSLKELAFLLEKSKAHIRIDALFQVPLRKSPTVDKNAAIEIVVPDGEEGIALAIETLTTIWLKGEQSAKETLRSPGAIGLPPLALERIRDTNRLRMHLFDLIEKAKPAERKRIWKAKEHYGISSLQAMRVTPILHDPQLIRFYWDTGSITKRWLVRDLIKVCEDELHATFGHRPL
;
A
#
# COMPACT_ATOMS: atom_id res chain seq x y z
N MET A 1 18.92 -23.36 19.96
CA MET A 1 19.35 -22.03 19.48
C MET A 1 18.63 -21.77 18.18
N SER A 2 17.75 -20.76 18.11
CA SER A 2 17.11 -20.36 16.85
C SER A 2 18.02 -19.35 16.17
N PHE A 3 18.40 -19.60 14.92
CA PHE A 3 19.09 -18.59 14.11
C PHE A 3 18.15 -17.39 13.90
N PRO A 4 18.69 -16.16 13.80
CA PRO A 4 17.88 -15.00 13.42
C PRO A 4 17.26 -15.26 12.05
N ARG A 5 15.94 -15.07 11.95
CA ARG A 5 15.20 -15.25 10.70
C ARG A 5 15.67 -14.20 9.69
N THR A 6 15.63 -14.59 8.42
CA THR A 6 15.89 -13.65 7.32
C THR A 6 14.68 -12.74 7.11
N ILE A 7 14.91 -11.55 6.54
CA ILE A 7 13.82 -10.62 6.18
C ILE A 7 12.78 -11.31 5.27
N GLU A 8 13.24 -12.18 4.36
CA GLU A 8 12.35 -12.92 3.46
C GLU A 8 11.43 -13.88 4.21
N GLU A 9 11.95 -14.62 5.19
CA GLU A 9 11.16 -15.54 6.03
C GLU A 9 10.14 -14.78 6.88
N GLU A 10 10.55 -13.67 7.49
CA GLU A 10 9.64 -12.84 8.27
C GLU A 10 8.52 -12.25 7.40
N CYS A 11 8.83 -11.74 6.21
CA CYS A 11 7.82 -11.24 5.27
C CYS A 11 6.88 -12.36 4.78
N ARG A 12 7.39 -13.59 4.61
CA ARG A 12 6.59 -14.76 4.20
C ARG A 12 5.56 -15.17 5.24
N GLU A 13 5.78 -14.90 6.52
CA GLU A 13 4.78 -15.11 7.57
C GLU A 13 3.88 -13.89 7.77
N LEU A 14 4.44 -12.68 7.65
CA LEU A 14 3.73 -11.43 7.93
C LEU A 14 2.68 -11.10 6.87
N ILE A 15 2.96 -11.34 5.58
CA ILE A 15 2.03 -11.04 4.48
C ILE A 15 0.74 -11.87 4.59
N PRO A 16 0.77 -13.21 4.77
CA PRO A 16 -0.43 -14.00 5.03
C PRO A 16 -1.17 -13.59 6.30
N THR A 17 -0.43 -13.22 7.35
CA THR A 17 -1.03 -12.72 8.61
C THR A 17 -1.82 -11.44 8.36
N LEU A 18 -1.24 -10.49 7.61
CA LEU A 18 -1.90 -9.27 7.20
C LEU A 18 -3.15 -9.56 6.35
N ASP A 19 -3.05 -10.41 5.33
CA ASP A 19 -4.18 -10.80 4.46
C ASP A 19 -5.33 -11.40 5.29
N LYS A 20 -5.02 -12.28 6.23
CA LYS A 20 -6.01 -12.85 7.15
C LYS A 20 -6.68 -11.76 8.00
N SER A 21 -5.91 -10.90 8.66
CA SER A 21 -6.47 -9.82 9.48
C SER A 21 -7.32 -8.83 8.67
N LEU A 22 -6.98 -8.60 7.40
CA LEU A 22 -7.77 -7.76 6.51
C LEU A 22 -9.09 -8.42 6.09
N LYS A 23 -9.11 -9.75 5.88
CA LYS A 23 -10.36 -10.50 5.64
C LYS A 23 -11.27 -10.49 6.88
N GLU A 24 -10.68 -10.62 8.07
CA GLU A 24 -11.42 -10.48 9.34
C GLU A 24 -12.00 -9.08 9.50
N LEU A 25 -11.23 -8.03 9.15
CA LEU A 25 -11.71 -6.65 9.12
C LEU A 25 -12.85 -6.47 8.11
N ALA A 26 -12.72 -7.01 6.89
CA ALA A 26 -13.77 -6.95 5.88
C ALA A 26 -15.06 -7.57 6.40
N PHE A 27 -14.99 -8.77 6.97
CA PHE A 27 -16.13 -9.44 7.55
C PHE A 27 -16.79 -8.63 8.69
N LEU A 28 -15.98 -8.00 9.55
CA LEU A 28 -16.49 -7.12 10.60
C LEU A 28 -17.21 -5.90 10.03
N LEU A 29 -16.63 -5.26 9.02
CA LEU A 29 -17.22 -4.08 8.38
C LEU A 29 -18.52 -4.42 7.67
N GLU A 30 -18.58 -5.54 6.95
CA GLU A 30 -19.80 -6.04 6.30
C GLU A 30 -20.94 -6.27 7.32
N LYS A 31 -20.61 -6.90 8.45
CA LYS A 31 -21.57 -7.10 9.54
C LYS A 31 -22.04 -5.82 10.20
N SER A 32 -21.21 -4.77 10.14
CA SER A 32 -21.49 -3.47 10.77
C SER A 32 -21.84 -2.39 9.75
N LYS A 33 -22.20 -2.75 8.51
CA LYS A 33 -22.43 -1.80 7.41
C LYS A 33 -23.41 -0.68 7.74
N ALA A 34 -24.45 -0.97 8.54
CA ALA A 34 -25.44 0.01 8.99
C ALA A 34 -24.85 1.12 9.89
N HIS A 35 -23.65 0.92 10.43
CA HIS A 35 -22.93 1.86 11.30
C HIS A 35 -21.76 2.54 10.58
N ILE A 36 -21.59 2.29 9.28
CA ILE A 36 -20.60 2.99 8.46
C ILE A 36 -21.23 4.28 7.96
N ARG A 37 -20.63 5.41 8.34
CA ARG A 37 -21.03 6.73 7.86
C ARG A 37 -20.05 7.19 6.80
N ILE A 38 -20.52 7.49 5.60
CA ILE A 38 -19.68 8.08 4.56
C ILE A 38 -19.83 9.61 4.63
N ASP A 39 -18.78 10.31 5.06
CA ASP A 39 -18.76 11.78 5.08
C ASP A 39 -18.28 12.34 3.73
N ALA A 40 -17.29 11.67 3.13
CA ALA A 40 -16.85 11.90 1.75
C ALA A 40 -16.12 10.67 1.23
N LEU A 41 -16.31 10.31 -0.04
CA LEU A 41 -15.57 9.23 -0.69
C LEU A 41 -15.49 9.48 -2.20
N PHE A 42 -14.29 9.37 -2.76
CA PHE A 42 -14.03 9.66 -4.17
C PHE A 42 -13.31 8.48 -4.79
N GLN A 43 -13.96 7.74 -5.68
CA GLN A 43 -13.30 6.68 -6.42
C GLN A 43 -12.43 7.28 -7.52
N VAL A 44 -11.15 6.91 -7.53
CA VAL A 44 -10.27 7.16 -8.67
C VAL A 44 -10.26 5.90 -9.53
N PRO A 45 -10.72 5.97 -10.80
CA PRO A 45 -10.74 4.81 -11.68
C PRO A 45 -9.36 4.19 -11.88
N LEU A 46 -9.30 2.86 -11.86
CA LEU A 46 -8.08 2.13 -12.16
C LEU A 46 -7.75 2.23 -13.64
N ARG A 47 -6.50 2.54 -13.97
CA ARG A 47 -6.01 2.48 -15.33
C ARG A 47 -5.55 1.08 -15.69
N LYS A 48 -5.88 0.68 -16.92
CA LYS A 48 -5.38 -0.56 -17.54
C LYS A 48 -3.96 -0.36 -18.08
N SER A 49 -3.67 0.81 -18.64
CA SER A 49 -2.34 1.12 -19.19
C SER A 49 -1.34 1.46 -18.09
N PRO A 50 -0.07 1.01 -18.19
CA PRO A 50 1.00 1.45 -17.32
C PRO A 50 1.48 2.89 -17.60
N THR A 51 1.07 3.51 -18.72
CA THR A 51 1.46 4.87 -19.09
C THR A 51 0.42 5.89 -18.65
N VAL A 52 0.88 7.02 -18.14
CA VAL A 52 0.04 8.15 -17.74
C VAL A 52 -0.02 9.16 -18.88
N ASP A 53 -1.21 9.44 -19.39
CA ASP A 53 -1.42 10.68 -20.16
C ASP A 53 -1.41 11.85 -19.17
N LYS A 54 -0.45 12.76 -19.34
CA LYS A 54 -0.26 13.91 -18.45
C LYS A 54 -1.29 15.01 -18.69
N ASN A 55 -1.95 15.01 -19.85
CA ASN A 55 -2.89 16.05 -20.26
C ASN A 55 -4.35 15.63 -20.03
N ALA A 56 -4.61 14.34 -19.79
CA ALA A 56 -5.95 13.85 -19.50
C ALA A 56 -6.39 14.25 -18.09
N ALA A 57 -7.64 14.72 -17.98
CA ALA A 57 -8.26 14.97 -16.68
C ALA A 57 -8.52 13.64 -15.94
N ILE A 58 -8.46 13.68 -14.61
CA ILE A 58 -8.86 12.55 -13.77
C ILE A 58 -10.32 12.74 -13.39
N GLU A 59 -11.20 11.94 -13.98
CA GLU A 59 -12.61 11.91 -13.63
C GLU A 59 -12.82 11.06 -12.38
N ILE A 60 -13.26 11.70 -11.30
CA ILE A 60 -13.59 11.02 -10.04
C ILE A 60 -15.07 10.61 -10.03
N VAL A 61 -15.35 9.47 -9.43
CA VAL A 61 -16.73 9.03 -9.16
C VAL A 61 -17.02 9.24 -7.69
N VAL A 62 -18.21 9.77 -7.36
CA VAL A 62 -18.68 9.95 -5.98
C VAL A 62 -19.76 8.90 -5.73
N PRO A 63 -19.41 7.71 -5.24
CA PRO A 63 -20.41 6.69 -4.98
C PRO A 63 -21.25 7.06 -3.76
N ASP A 64 -22.54 6.76 -3.81
CA ASP A 64 -23.48 6.99 -2.72
C ASP A 64 -24.05 5.67 -2.17
N GLY A 65 -24.74 5.75 -1.03
CA GLY A 65 -25.45 4.63 -0.43
C GLY A 65 -24.62 3.35 -0.29
N GLU A 66 -25.16 2.25 -0.83
CA GLU A 66 -24.55 0.92 -0.75
C GLU A 66 -23.23 0.82 -1.55
N GLU A 67 -23.12 1.50 -2.68
CA GLU A 67 -21.89 1.51 -3.49
C GLU A 67 -20.75 2.19 -2.75
N GLY A 68 -21.05 3.30 -2.04
CA GLY A 68 -20.09 3.99 -1.20
C GLY A 68 -19.58 3.14 -0.05
N ILE A 69 -20.48 2.38 0.59
CA ILE A 69 -20.11 1.42 1.64
C ILE A 69 -19.22 0.31 1.09
N ALA A 70 -19.61 -0.32 -0.02
CA ALA A 70 -18.83 -1.38 -0.64
C ALA A 70 -17.42 -0.89 -1.01
N LEU A 71 -17.30 0.31 -1.60
CA LEU A 71 -16.01 0.91 -1.92
C LEU A 71 -15.17 1.22 -0.67
N ALA A 72 -15.79 1.69 0.42
CA ALA A 72 -15.09 1.96 1.67
C ALA A 72 -14.50 0.69 2.27
N ILE A 73 -15.29 -0.39 2.34
CA ILE A 73 -14.85 -1.70 2.83
C ILE A 73 -13.71 -2.21 1.96
N GLU A 74 -13.88 -2.18 0.65
CA GLU A 74 -12.87 -2.64 -0.30
C GLU A 74 -11.55 -1.86 -0.15
N THR A 75 -11.62 -0.53 -0.07
CA THR A 75 -10.45 0.36 0.03
C THR A 75 -9.62 0.10 1.28
N LEU A 76 -10.29 -0.21 2.40
CA LEU A 76 -9.64 -0.49 3.68
C LEU A 76 -9.01 -1.89 3.76
N THR A 77 -9.56 -2.84 3.02
CA THR A 77 -9.27 -4.27 3.23
C THR A 77 -8.50 -4.92 2.08
N THR A 78 -8.55 -4.36 0.88
CA THR A 78 -7.95 -4.99 -0.30
C THR A 78 -6.46 -4.68 -0.43
N ILE A 79 -5.67 -5.74 -0.57
CA ILE A 79 -4.25 -5.67 -0.95
C ILE A 79 -3.96 -6.33 -2.29
N TRP A 80 -4.93 -7.03 -2.87
CA TRP A 80 -4.84 -7.74 -4.13
C TRP A 80 -4.98 -6.78 -5.33
N LEU A 81 -4.29 -7.09 -6.41
CA LEU A 81 -4.47 -6.45 -7.70
C LEU A 81 -5.79 -6.93 -8.32
N LYS A 82 -6.55 -6.01 -8.91
CA LYS A 82 -7.81 -6.34 -9.60
C LYS A 82 -7.57 -6.63 -11.07
N GLY A 83 -8.02 -7.78 -11.59
CA GLY A 83 -8.14 -8.05 -13.03
C GLY A 83 -6.97 -7.51 -13.87
N GLU A 84 -7.27 -6.59 -14.80
CA GLU A 84 -6.30 -5.93 -15.70
C GLU A 84 -5.60 -4.69 -15.10
N GLN A 85 -5.63 -4.51 -13.78
CA GLN A 85 -4.92 -3.42 -13.09
C GLN A 85 -3.43 -3.52 -13.35
N SER A 86 -2.83 -2.42 -13.80
CA SER A 86 -1.37 -2.32 -13.87
C SER A 86 -0.77 -2.50 -12.48
N ALA A 87 0.29 -3.31 -12.34
CA ALA A 87 1.01 -3.48 -11.07
C ALA A 87 1.65 -2.18 -10.55
N LYS A 88 1.75 -1.13 -11.39
CA LYS A 88 2.19 0.22 -11.01
C LYS A 88 1.05 1.12 -10.51
N GLU A 89 -0.18 0.69 -10.70
CA GLU A 89 -1.38 1.38 -10.24
C GLU A 89 -1.76 0.86 -8.85
N THR A 90 -2.37 1.72 -8.04
CA THR A 90 -2.93 1.35 -6.74
C THR A 90 -4.39 1.77 -6.71
N LEU A 91 -5.26 0.93 -6.14
CA LEU A 91 -6.62 1.32 -5.78
C LEU A 91 -6.55 2.55 -4.86
N ARG A 92 -7.16 3.65 -5.26
CA ARG A 92 -7.23 4.88 -4.46
C ARG A 92 -8.67 5.32 -4.35
N SER A 93 -9.11 5.51 -3.12
CA SER A 93 -10.37 6.17 -2.83
C SER A 93 -10.15 7.16 -1.69
N PRO A 94 -9.73 8.41 -1.98
CA PRO A 94 -9.66 9.45 -0.98
C PRO A 94 -11.02 9.67 -0.34
N GLY A 95 -11.06 9.82 0.98
CA GLY A 95 -12.32 10.00 1.68
C GLY A 95 -12.16 10.09 3.18
N ALA A 96 -13.28 10.36 3.84
CA ALA A 96 -13.44 10.34 5.28
C ALA A 96 -14.71 9.55 5.60
N ILE A 97 -14.58 8.56 6.48
CA ILE A 97 -15.69 7.70 6.89
C ILE A 97 -15.69 7.56 8.42
N GLY A 98 -16.89 7.55 9.00
CA GLY A 98 -17.12 7.20 10.39
C GLY A 98 -17.30 5.69 10.54
N LEU A 99 -16.61 5.10 11.53
CA LEU A 99 -16.63 3.67 11.81
C LEU A 99 -16.85 3.41 13.30
N PRO A 100 -17.44 2.25 13.66
CA PRO A 100 -17.57 1.85 15.06
C PRO A 100 -16.19 1.61 15.72
N PRO A 101 -16.07 1.78 17.05
CA PRO A 101 -14.79 1.67 17.76
C PRO A 101 -14.03 0.37 17.51
N LEU A 102 -14.74 -0.77 17.47
CA LEU A 102 -14.14 -2.08 17.20
C LEU A 102 -13.49 -2.17 15.82
N ALA A 103 -14.10 -1.55 14.79
CA ALA A 103 -13.50 -1.50 13.46
C ALA A 103 -12.24 -0.61 13.45
N LEU A 104 -12.26 0.52 14.16
CA LEU A 104 -11.08 1.38 14.33
C LEU A 104 -9.93 0.64 15.02
N GLU A 105 -10.21 -0.17 16.04
CA GLU A 105 -9.20 -1.02 16.68
C GLU A 105 -8.57 -2.03 15.71
N ARG A 106 -9.39 -2.72 14.91
CA ARG A 106 -8.89 -3.64 13.87
C ARG A 106 -8.07 -2.92 12.80
N ILE A 107 -8.43 -1.68 12.44
CA ILE A 107 -7.60 -0.86 11.56
C ILE A 107 -6.26 -0.52 12.22
N ARG A 108 -6.22 -0.20 13.52
CA ARG A 108 -4.95 0.01 14.25
C ARG A 108 -4.07 -1.24 14.23
N ASP A 109 -4.65 -2.42 14.43
CA ASP A 109 -3.92 -3.68 14.40
C ASP A 109 -3.34 -3.98 13.02
N THR A 110 -4.15 -3.84 11.96
CA THR A 110 -3.65 -4.00 10.59
C THR A 110 -2.60 -2.95 10.26
N ASN A 111 -2.75 -1.69 10.68
CA ASN A 111 -1.72 -0.67 10.51
C ASN A 111 -0.39 -1.05 11.17
N ARG A 112 -0.39 -1.67 12.37
CA ARG A 112 0.84 -2.17 13.01
C ARG A 112 1.53 -3.22 12.14
N LEU A 113 0.78 -4.16 11.58
CA LEU A 113 1.32 -5.17 10.66
C LEU A 113 1.89 -4.53 9.38
N ARG A 114 1.19 -3.53 8.83
CA ARG A 114 1.62 -2.80 7.62
C ARG A 114 2.89 -2.00 7.85
N MET A 115 3.01 -1.32 8.98
CA MET A 115 4.24 -0.59 9.37
C MET A 115 5.39 -1.57 9.58
N HIS A 116 5.16 -2.69 10.27
CA HIS A 116 6.20 -3.71 10.44
C HIS A 116 6.67 -4.28 9.09
N LEU A 117 5.74 -4.55 8.17
CA LEU A 117 6.07 -4.99 6.83
C LEU A 117 6.88 -3.93 6.06
N PHE A 118 6.50 -2.66 6.18
CA PHE A 118 7.25 -1.55 5.59
C PHE A 118 8.68 -1.49 6.10
N ASP A 119 8.89 -1.56 7.42
CA ASP A 119 10.22 -1.50 8.05
C ASP A 119 11.14 -2.65 7.61
N LEU A 120 10.57 -3.85 7.41
CA LEU A 120 11.28 -5.02 6.89
C LEU A 120 11.67 -4.83 5.42
N ILE A 121 10.71 -4.42 4.59
CA ILE A 121 10.92 -4.21 3.15
C ILE A 121 11.90 -3.07 2.89
N GLU A 122 11.87 -2.01 3.69
CA GLU A 122 12.81 -0.89 3.60
C GLU A 122 14.26 -1.36 3.77
N LYS A 123 14.51 -2.29 4.70
CA LYS A 123 15.85 -2.87 4.96
C LYS A 123 16.29 -3.90 3.92
N ALA A 124 15.35 -4.53 3.20
CA ALA A 124 15.64 -5.55 2.19
C ALA A 124 16.33 -4.98 0.94
N LYS A 125 17.29 -5.71 0.38
CA LYS A 125 17.91 -5.38 -0.92
C LYS A 125 16.91 -5.53 -2.07
N PRO A 126 17.12 -4.86 -3.22
CA PRO A 126 16.20 -4.94 -4.37
C PRO A 126 15.89 -6.37 -4.84
N ALA A 127 16.90 -7.26 -4.85
CA ALA A 127 16.72 -8.65 -5.23
C ALA A 127 15.83 -9.43 -4.23
N GLU A 128 15.99 -9.17 -2.92
CA GLU A 128 15.17 -9.76 -1.86
C GLU A 128 13.72 -9.30 -1.97
N ARG A 129 13.49 -7.98 -2.14
CA ARG A 129 12.14 -7.43 -2.37
C ARG A 129 11.45 -8.11 -3.55
N LYS A 130 12.18 -8.31 -4.66
CA LYS A 130 11.65 -9.00 -5.84
C LYS A 130 11.25 -10.44 -5.52
N ARG A 131 12.05 -11.18 -4.74
CA ARG A 131 11.71 -12.55 -4.33
C ARG A 131 10.50 -12.60 -3.40
N ILE A 132 10.41 -11.69 -2.43
CA ILE A 132 9.28 -11.60 -1.50
C ILE A 132 7.96 -11.39 -2.25
N TRP A 133 7.90 -10.40 -3.14
CA TRP A 133 6.66 -10.06 -3.86
C TRP A 133 6.34 -10.97 -5.06
N LYS A 134 7.33 -11.74 -5.55
CA LYS A 134 7.12 -12.76 -6.60
C LYS A 134 7.00 -14.18 -6.05
N ALA A 135 7.03 -14.36 -4.73
CA ALA A 135 6.74 -15.64 -4.12
C ALA A 135 5.34 -16.11 -4.55
N LYS A 136 5.18 -17.41 -4.80
CA LYS A 136 3.95 -18.00 -5.33
C LYS A 136 2.75 -17.70 -4.42
N GLU A 137 2.99 -17.67 -3.12
CA GLU A 137 2.03 -17.42 -2.05
C GLU A 137 1.52 -15.97 -2.05
N HIS A 138 2.26 -15.03 -2.62
CA HIS A 138 1.94 -13.60 -2.64
C HIS A 138 1.63 -13.08 -4.04
N TYR A 139 1.60 -13.97 -5.04
CA TYR A 139 1.43 -13.58 -6.43
C TYR A 139 0.07 -12.89 -6.64
N GLY A 140 0.09 -11.64 -7.11
CA GLY A 140 -1.11 -10.81 -7.27
C GLY A 140 -1.37 -9.85 -6.11
N ILE A 141 -0.56 -9.84 -5.06
CA ILE A 141 -0.61 -8.79 -4.03
C ILE A 141 0.12 -7.54 -4.53
N SER A 142 -0.51 -6.38 -4.39
CA SER A 142 0.13 -5.09 -4.61
C SER A 142 0.95 -4.71 -3.38
N SER A 143 2.27 -4.60 -3.55
CA SER A 143 3.18 -4.20 -2.47
C SER A 143 2.82 -2.84 -1.86
N LEU A 144 2.42 -1.88 -2.71
CA LEU A 144 2.02 -0.55 -2.28
C LEU A 144 0.71 -0.57 -1.48
N GLN A 145 -0.28 -1.36 -1.90
CA GLN A 145 -1.53 -1.51 -1.13
C GLN A 145 -1.28 -2.26 0.18
N ALA A 146 -0.39 -3.26 0.20
CA ALA A 146 -0.03 -4.03 1.38
C ALA A 146 0.66 -3.18 2.46
N MET A 147 1.45 -2.18 2.09
CA MET A 147 2.16 -1.33 3.06
C MET A 147 1.42 -0.02 3.39
N ARG A 148 0.29 0.28 2.74
CA ARG A 148 -0.44 1.54 2.95
C ARG A 148 -1.17 1.55 4.31
N VAL A 149 -0.72 2.43 5.21
CA VAL A 149 -1.36 2.71 6.49
C VAL A 149 -2.60 3.59 6.29
N THR A 150 -3.68 3.28 7.02
CA THR A 150 -4.91 4.07 7.05
C THR A 150 -4.91 5.00 8.26
N PRO A 151 -4.88 6.34 8.07
CA PRO A 151 -4.95 7.28 9.20
C PRO A 151 -6.29 7.14 9.95
N ILE A 152 -6.22 7.22 11.29
CA ILE A 152 -7.40 7.31 12.15
C ILE A 152 -7.36 8.70 12.81
N LEU A 153 -8.42 9.48 12.56
CA LEU A 153 -8.56 10.82 13.12
C LEU A 153 -9.56 10.77 14.27
N HIS A 154 -9.31 11.59 15.29
CA HIS A 154 -10.20 11.80 16.43
C HIS A 154 -10.77 13.20 16.36
N ASP A 155 -12.10 13.31 16.36
CA ASP A 155 -12.88 14.56 16.31
C ASP A 155 -12.37 15.62 15.31
N PRO A 156 -12.14 15.25 14.04
CA PRO A 156 -11.67 16.21 13.03
C PRO A 156 -12.72 17.30 12.81
N GLN A 157 -12.30 18.56 12.93
CA GLN A 157 -13.20 19.72 12.73
C GLN A 157 -13.44 20.04 11.25
N LEU A 158 -12.45 19.76 10.40
CA LEU A 158 -12.51 20.02 8.96
C LEU A 158 -11.56 19.07 8.22
N ILE A 159 -12.05 18.47 7.13
CA ILE A 159 -11.24 17.67 6.21
C ILE A 159 -11.42 18.24 4.80
N ARG A 160 -10.31 18.47 4.10
CA ARG A 160 -10.28 18.95 2.72
C ARG A 160 -9.50 17.96 1.86
N PHE A 161 -9.99 17.73 0.65
CA PHE A 161 -9.35 16.87 -0.35
C PHE A 161 -8.87 17.74 -1.50
N TYR A 162 -7.65 17.48 -1.98
CA TYR A 162 -7.05 18.20 -3.09
C TYR A 162 -6.10 17.28 -3.86
N TRP A 163 -5.84 17.62 -5.11
CA TRP A 163 -4.76 17.02 -5.89
C TRP A 163 -3.44 17.69 -5.54
N ASP A 164 -2.40 16.90 -5.31
CA ASP A 164 -1.06 17.40 -5.08
C ASP A 164 -0.09 16.86 -6.13
N THR A 165 0.91 17.66 -6.46
CA THR A 165 2.01 17.30 -7.34
C THR A 165 3.33 17.48 -6.59
N GLY A 166 3.98 16.38 -6.23
CA GLY A 166 5.26 16.39 -5.53
C GLY A 166 6.39 15.79 -6.38
N SER A 167 7.61 16.29 -6.19
CA SER A 167 8.84 15.66 -6.72
C SER A 167 9.49 14.78 -5.66
N ILE A 168 9.78 13.52 -6.01
CA ILE A 168 10.63 12.67 -5.17
C ILE A 168 12.05 13.25 -5.23
N THR A 169 12.42 13.95 -4.16
CA THR A 169 13.70 14.66 -4.09
C THR A 169 14.58 13.95 -3.07
N LYS A 170 15.57 13.20 -3.54
CA LYS A 170 16.57 12.58 -2.66
C LYS A 170 17.82 13.44 -2.67
N ARG A 171 18.24 13.92 -1.50
CA ARG A 171 19.52 14.60 -1.33
C ARG A 171 20.63 13.56 -1.30
N TRP A 172 21.68 13.81 -2.07
CA TRP A 172 22.84 12.94 -2.15
C TRP A 172 24.10 13.74 -1.82
N LEU A 173 25.02 13.11 -1.09
CA LEU A 173 26.40 13.59 -1.06
C LEU A 173 27.13 12.96 -2.24
N VAL A 174 28.04 13.72 -2.87
CA VAL A 174 28.81 13.26 -4.04
C VAL A 174 29.50 11.92 -3.77
N ARG A 175 30.06 11.75 -2.56
CA ARG A 175 30.71 10.50 -2.13
C ARG A 175 29.78 9.28 -2.14
N ASP A 176 28.51 9.47 -1.79
CA ASP A 176 27.54 8.38 -1.73
C ASP A 176 27.13 7.98 -3.16
N LEU A 177 27.06 8.96 -4.06
CA LEU A 177 26.76 8.73 -5.47
C LEU A 177 27.90 7.95 -6.16
N ILE A 178 29.15 8.34 -5.90
CA ILE A 178 30.33 7.63 -6.40
C ILE A 178 30.28 6.16 -5.95
N LYS A 179 30.01 5.92 -4.67
CA LYS A 179 29.92 4.56 -4.12
C LYS A 179 28.80 3.74 -4.76
N VAL A 180 27.61 4.32 -4.95
CA VAL A 180 26.50 3.64 -5.64
C VAL A 180 26.90 3.28 -7.07
N CYS A 181 27.52 4.19 -7.81
CA CYS A 181 27.99 3.90 -9.16
C CYS A 181 29.08 2.83 -9.18
N GLU A 182 30.03 2.85 -8.23
CA GLU A 182 31.06 1.82 -8.09
C GLU A 182 30.46 0.44 -7.82
N ASP A 183 29.50 0.36 -6.88
CA ASP A 183 28.80 -0.88 -6.54
C ASP A 183 28.00 -1.42 -7.74
N GLU A 184 27.33 -0.56 -8.51
CA GLU A 184 26.60 -0.94 -9.73
C GLU A 184 27.54 -1.42 -10.85
N LEU A 185 28.65 -0.74 -11.07
CA LEU A 185 29.67 -1.15 -12.04
C LEU A 185 30.30 -2.48 -11.65
N HIS A 186 30.63 -2.67 -10.38
CA HIS A 186 31.17 -3.94 -9.89
C HIS A 186 30.15 -5.07 -9.99
N ALA A 187 28.87 -4.83 -9.68
CA ALA A 187 27.81 -5.82 -9.84
C ALA A 187 27.57 -6.21 -11.30
N THR A 188 27.81 -5.29 -12.24
CA THR A 188 27.58 -5.51 -13.68
C THR A 188 28.79 -6.14 -14.38
N PHE A 189 30.01 -5.68 -14.05
CA PHE A 189 31.23 -6.03 -14.77
C PHE A 189 32.24 -6.84 -13.95
N GLY A 190 32.01 -7.03 -12.64
CA GLY A 190 32.91 -7.76 -11.74
C GLY A 190 34.22 -7.03 -11.40
N HIS A 191 34.42 -5.81 -11.90
CA HIS A 191 35.57 -4.95 -11.65
C HIS A 191 35.20 -3.48 -11.95
N ARG A 192 36.06 -2.55 -11.55
CA ARG A 192 35.92 -1.12 -11.86
C ARG A 192 36.48 -0.89 -13.28
N PRO A 193 35.70 -0.38 -14.25
CA PRO A 193 36.26 0.02 -15.54
C PRO A 193 37.25 1.18 -15.33
N LEU A 194 38.43 1.03 -15.93
CA LEU A 194 39.53 2.01 -15.90
C LEU A 194 39.17 3.29 -16.65
#